data_AF-A0A2D5VKD4-F1
#
_entry.id   AF-A0A2D5VKD4-F1
#
_cell.length_a   1.000
_cell.length_b   1.000
_cell.length_c   1.000
_cell.angle_alpha   90.00
_cell.angle_beta   90.00
_cell.angle_gamma   90.00
#
_symmetry.space_group_name_H-M   'P 1'
#
loop_
_entity.id
_entity.type
_entity.pdbx_description
1 polymer ?
#
loop_
_entity_poly.entity_id
_entity_poly.type
_entity_poly.pdbx_seq_one_letter_code
_entity_poly.pdbx_strand_id
1 'polypeptide(L)'
;MAKLFGPPEHIPCPEFNVNDFKQYQKDCEQFEKSLAEFCKEESPRCPDAGKIISFPVADGQAKYMVFKYSELIFIGTYDAYHVDDALIRGLRKADIVKKIKQRENISALFAKR
;
A
#
# COMPACT_ATOMS: atom_id res chain seq x y z
N MET A 1 1.78 -7.49 -16.67
CA MET A 1 2.92 -6.84 -15.98
C MET A 1 2.35 -5.69 -15.17
N ALA A 2 2.74 -5.55 -13.91
CA ALA A 2 2.20 -4.48 -13.08
C ALA A 2 2.91 -3.14 -13.38
N LYS A 3 2.13 -2.06 -13.46
CA LYS A 3 2.61 -0.68 -13.58
C LYS A 3 2.57 -0.01 -12.21
N LEU A 4 3.53 0.87 -11.95
CA LEU A 4 3.58 1.68 -10.76
C LEU A 4 2.97 3.06 -11.04
N PHE A 5 2.06 3.50 -10.18
CA PHE A 5 1.51 4.84 -10.20
C PHE A 5 1.79 5.55 -8.86
N GLY A 6 1.91 6.87 -8.91
CA GLY A 6 1.83 7.70 -7.72
C GLY A 6 0.40 7.73 -7.16
N PRO A 7 0.21 8.21 -5.93
CA PRO A 7 -1.13 8.49 -5.41
C PRO A 7 -1.84 9.53 -6.30
N PRO A 8 -3.17 9.44 -6.46
CA PRO A 8 -3.92 10.36 -7.29
C PRO A 8 -3.81 11.79 -6.77
N GLU A 9 -3.78 12.79 -7.67
CA GLU A 9 -3.51 14.20 -7.33
C GLU A 9 -4.46 14.78 -6.27
N HIS A 10 -5.68 14.25 -6.19
CA HIS A 10 -6.71 14.69 -5.23
C HIS A 10 -6.59 14.01 -3.85
N ILE A 11 -5.71 13.02 -3.69
CA ILE A 11 -5.38 12.39 -2.41
C ILE A 11 -3.87 12.53 -2.20
N PRO A 12 -3.39 13.70 -1.72
CA PRO A 12 -1.97 13.91 -1.53
C PRO A 12 -1.44 13.04 -0.39
N CYS A 13 -0.20 12.57 -0.54
CA CYS A 13 0.50 11.88 0.55
C CYS A 13 0.75 12.88 1.69
N PRO A 14 0.46 12.53 2.95
CA PRO A 14 0.69 13.43 4.08
C PRO A 14 2.19 13.73 4.25
N GLU A 15 2.50 14.98 4.56
CA GLU A 15 3.87 15.42 4.82
C GLU A 15 4.32 15.04 6.23
N PHE A 16 5.57 14.62 6.38
CA PHE A 16 6.12 14.24 7.67
C PHE A 16 6.26 15.45 8.59
N ASN A 17 5.59 15.39 9.74
CA ASN A 17 5.68 16.43 10.78
C ASN A 17 6.42 15.89 12.00
N VAL A 18 7.65 16.35 12.20
CA VAL A 18 8.51 15.95 13.33
C VAL A 18 7.94 16.38 14.68
N ASN A 19 7.18 17.48 14.71
CA ASN A 19 6.67 18.07 15.95
C ASN A 19 5.37 17.40 16.43
N ASP A 20 4.65 16.72 15.55
CA ASP A 20 3.40 16.03 15.89
C ASP A 20 3.28 14.68 15.16
N PHE A 21 4.05 13.71 15.66
CA PHE A 21 4.05 12.35 15.14
C PHE A 21 2.69 11.66 15.27
N LYS A 22 1.91 11.98 16.31
CA LYS A 22 0.58 11.38 16.52
C LYS A 22 -0.41 11.84 15.47
N GLN A 23 -0.37 13.13 15.11
CA GLN A 23 -1.19 13.65 14.04
C GLN A 23 -0.76 13.07 12.69
N TYR A 24 0.55 13.02 12.43
CA TYR A 24 1.07 12.38 11.21
C TYR A 24 0.61 10.92 11.05
N GLN A 25 0.61 10.13 12.13
CA GLN A 25 0.10 8.77 12.09
C GLN A 25 -1.38 8.71 11.71
N LYS A 26 -2.22 9.57 12.30
CA LYS A 26 -3.66 9.64 11.97
C LYS A 26 -3.88 10.06 10.52
N ASP A 27 -3.11 11.03 10.03
CA ASP A 27 -3.20 11.50 8.65
C ASP A 27 -2.79 10.40 7.66
N CYS A 28 -1.77 9.61 8.00
CA CYS A 28 -1.40 8.42 7.23
C CYS A 28 -2.49 7.36 7.20
N GLU A 29 -3.12 7.06 8.34
CA GLU A 29 -4.23 6.12 8.42
C GLU A 29 -5.45 6.59 7.62
N GLN A 30 -5.74 7.89 7.66
CA GLN A 30 -6.83 8.49 6.90
C GLN A 30 -6.54 8.46 5.39
N PHE A 31 -5.30 8.80 5.00
CA PHE A 31 -4.82 8.68 3.62
C PHE A 31 -4.96 7.25 3.09
N GLU A 32 -4.50 6.25 3.85
CA GLU A 32 -4.62 4.84 3.46
C GLU A 32 -6.10 4.42 3.32
N LYS A 33 -7.01 4.91 4.18
CA LYS A 33 -8.45 4.62 4.07
C LYS A 33 -9.07 5.25 2.82
N SER A 34 -8.85 6.55 2.60
CA SER A 34 -9.40 7.27 1.46
C SER A 34 -8.87 6.71 0.14
N LEU A 35 -7.58 6.36 0.08
CA LEU A 35 -7.01 5.72 -1.10
C LEU A 35 -7.60 4.32 -1.35
N ALA A 36 -7.88 3.56 -0.28
CA ALA A 36 -8.48 2.24 -0.39
C ALA A 36 -9.94 2.30 -0.89
N GLU A 37 -10.71 3.29 -0.44
CA GLU A 37 -12.06 3.56 -0.93
C GLU A 37 -12.04 3.93 -2.42
N PHE A 38 -11.20 4.89 -2.81
CA PHE A 38 -10.98 5.27 -4.20
C PHE A 38 -10.63 4.06 -5.09
N CYS A 39 -9.70 3.20 -4.64
CA CYS A 39 -9.33 2.01 -5.41
C CYS A 39 -10.51 1.06 -5.63
N LYS A 40 -11.38 0.88 -4.62
CA LYS A 40 -12.55 0.00 -4.71
C LYS A 40 -13.61 0.55 -5.65
N GLU A 41 -13.85 1.86 -5.60
CA GLU A 41 -14.83 2.54 -6.45
C GLU A 41 -14.41 2.52 -7.92
N GLU A 42 -13.15 2.83 -8.20
CA GLU A 42 -12.63 2.95 -9.56
C GLU A 42 -12.22 1.60 -10.19
N SER A 43 -11.92 0.59 -9.37
CA SER A 43 -11.55 -0.76 -9.84
C SER A 43 -12.47 -1.87 -9.29
N PRO A 44 -13.80 -1.80 -9.52
CA PRO A 44 -14.77 -2.73 -8.92
C PRO A 44 -14.61 -4.19 -9.40
N ARG A 45 -13.88 -4.40 -10.50
CA ARG A 45 -13.59 -5.74 -11.04
C ARG A 45 -12.40 -6.42 -10.34
N CYS A 46 -11.62 -5.68 -9.54
CA CYS A 46 -10.52 -6.23 -8.78
C CYS A 46 -10.97 -6.47 -7.33
N PRO A 47 -11.16 -7.73 -6.90
CA PRO A 47 -11.67 -8.04 -5.57
C PRO A 47 -10.71 -7.63 -4.44
N ASP A 48 -9.42 -7.49 -4.78
CA ASP A 48 -8.37 -7.07 -3.85
C ASP A 48 -8.05 -5.57 -3.96
N ALA A 49 -8.86 -4.78 -4.68
CA ALA A 49 -8.67 -3.34 -4.75
C ALA A 49 -8.71 -2.69 -3.35
N GLY A 50 -7.78 -1.76 -3.10
CA GLY A 50 -7.61 -1.10 -1.81
C GLY A 50 -6.86 -1.94 -0.76
N LYS A 51 -6.44 -3.17 -1.08
CA LYS A 51 -5.57 -3.95 -0.18
C LYS A 51 -4.13 -3.46 -0.28
N ILE A 52 -3.42 -3.50 0.85
CA ILE A 52 -2.00 -3.10 0.94
C ILE A 52 -1.10 -4.34 0.87
N ILE A 53 -0.08 -4.27 0.01
CA ILE A 53 1.05 -5.19 0.03
C ILE A 53 2.30 -4.45 0.50
N SER A 54 3.21 -5.17 1.15
CA SER A 54 4.50 -4.60 1.56
C SER A 54 5.68 -5.52 1.26
N PHE A 55 6.83 -4.89 1.05
CA PHE A 55 8.11 -5.55 0.85
C PHE A 55 9.09 -5.06 1.91
N PRO A 56 9.80 -5.96 2.60
CA PRO A 56 10.87 -5.54 3.51
C PRO A 56 12.01 -4.92 2.69
N VAL A 57 12.44 -3.73 3.07
CA VAL A 57 13.56 -3.01 2.46
C VAL A 57 14.40 -2.43 3.60
N ALA A 58 15.65 -2.87 3.70
CA ALA A 58 16.52 -2.55 4.83
C ALA A 58 15.83 -2.83 6.19
N ASP A 59 15.70 -1.80 7.02
CA ASP A 59 15.03 -1.82 8.33
C ASP A 59 13.53 -1.44 8.28
N GLY A 60 13.04 -1.02 7.12
CA GLY A 60 11.66 -0.59 6.92
C GLY A 60 10.87 -1.44 5.92
N GLN A 61 9.80 -0.84 5.39
CA GLN A 61 8.94 -1.49 4.42
C GLN A 61 8.56 -0.55 3.27
N ALA A 62 8.69 -1.04 2.04
CA ALA A 62 8.06 -0.43 0.88
C ALA A 62 6.59 -0.87 0.83
N LYS A 63 5.66 0.09 0.79
CA LYS A 63 4.21 -0.16 0.81
C LYS A 63 3.56 0.25 -0.51
N TYR A 64 2.64 -0.59 -0.97
CA TYR A 64 1.87 -0.34 -2.19
C TYR A 64 0.42 -0.76 -1.98
N MET A 65 -0.50 0.03 -2.53
CA MET A 65 -1.91 -0.30 -2.60
C MET A 65 -2.25 -0.95 -3.93
N VAL A 66 -3.10 -1.97 -3.91
CA VAL A 66 -3.60 -2.62 -5.12
C VAL A 66 -4.72 -1.77 -5.71
N PHE A 67 -4.52 -1.24 -6.91
CA PHE A 67 -5.60 -0.66 -7.71
C PHE A 67 -6.20 -1.74 -8.61
N LYS A 68 -5.34 -2.40 -9.39
CA LYS A 68 -5.62 -3.64 -10.15
C LYS A 68 -4.44 -4.59 -9.96
N TYR A 69 -4.58 -5.87 -10.30
CA TYR A 69 -3.41 -6.77 -10.28
C TYR A 69 -2.30 -6.36 -11.26
N SER A 70 -2.60 -5.51 -12.24
CA SER A 70 -1.64 -4.91 -13.16
C SER A 70 -1.25 -3.48 -12.79
N GLU A 71 -1.75 -2.91 -11.70
CA GLU A 71 -1.56 -1.49 -11.36
C GLU A 71 -1.48 -1.33 -9.84
N LEU A 72 -0.32 -0.90 -9.34
CA LEU A 72 -0.06 -0.67 -7.92
C LEU A 72 0.17 0.83 -7.69
N ILE A 73 -0.40 1.35 -6.61
CA ILE A 73 -0.20 2.73 -6.17
C ILE A 73 0.83 2.74 -5.05
N PHE A 74 1.89 3.52 -5.19
CA PHE A 74 2.88 3.68 -4.13
C PHE A 74 2.31 4.43 -2.93
N ILE A 75 2.59 3.94 -1.72
CA ILE A 75 2.24 4.60 -0.46
C ILE A 75 3.52 5.19 0.13
N GLY A 76 3.74 6.48 -0.12
CA GLY A 76 4.92 7.23 0.32
C GLY A 76 4.88 7.72 1.77
N THR A 77 4.21 6.98 2.66
CA THR A 77 4.17 7.33 4.09
C THR A 77 5.39 6.78 4.82
N TYR A 78 5.77 7.42 5.92
CA TYR A 78 6.94 7.08 6.75
C TYR A 78 8.25 7.10 5.94
N ASP A 79 8.96 5.97 5.89
CA ASP A 79 10.30 5.85 5.29
C ASP A 79 10.29 5.92 3.76
N ALA A 80 9.11 5.84 3.14
CA ALA A 80 8.92 5.93 1.69
C ALA A 80 9.87 5.04 0.86
N TYR A 81 10.23 3.86 1.39
CA TYR A 81 11.08 2.90 0.68
C TYR A 81 10.40 2.43 -0.62
N HIS A 82 11.22 2.24 -1.66
CA HIS A 82 10.80 1.64 -2.91
C HIS A 82 11.56 0.34 -3.18
N VAL A 83 10.87 -0.63 -3.79
CA VAL A 83 11.53 -1.75 -4.45
C VAL A 83 11.81 -1.41 -5.91
N ASP A 84 12.75 -2.12 -6.52
CA ASP A 84 13.08 -1.97 -7.93
C ASP A 84 11.85 -2.15 -8.83
N ASP A 85 11.71 -1.25 -9.81
CA ASP A 85 10.71 -1.29 -10.87
C ASP A 85 10.61 -2.66 -11.55
N ALA A 86 11.73 -3.35 -11.76
CA ALA A 86 11.78 -4.67 -12.36
C ALA A 86 11.03 -5.70 -11.51
N LEU A 87 11.13 -5.61 -10.18
CA LEU A 87 10.38 -6.46 -9.26
C LEU A 87 8.87 -6.21 -9.42
N ILE A 88 8.45 -4.94 -9.41
CA ILE A 88 7.04 -4.57 -9.57
C ILE A 88 6.49 -5.09 -10.89
N ARG A 89 7.18 -4.86 -12.00
CA ARG A 89 6.75 -5.29 -13.34
C ARG A 89 6.59 -6.81 -13.44
N GLY A 90 7.42 -7.56 -12.71
CA GLY A 90 7.41 -9.03 -12.67
C GLY A 90 6.29 -9.64 -11.82
N LEU A 91 5.62 -8.87 -10.95
CA LEU A 91 4.57 -9.40 -10.08
C LEU A 91 3.39 -9.94 -10.89
N ARG A 92 2.99 -11.18 -10.55
CA ARG A 92 1.77 -11.81 -11.04
C ARG A 92 0.66 -11.65 -10.01
N LYS A 93 -0.59 -11.84 -10.44
CA LYS A 93 -1.76 -11.87 -9.55
C LYS A 93 -1.53 -12.80 -8.34
N ALA A 94 -0.97 -13.99 -8.56
CA ALA A 94 -0.69 -14.95 -7.49
C ALA A 94 0.27 -14.40 -6.43
N ASP A 95 1.28 -13.63 -6.84
CA ASP A 95 2.26 -13.04 -5.91
C ASP A 95 1.62 -11.94 -5.06
N ILE A 96 0.78 -11.11 -5.68
CA ILE A 96 0.01 -10.06 -4.99
C ILE A 96 -0.92 -10.68 -3.95
N VAL A 97 -1.71 -11.69 -4.35
CA VAL A 97 -2.62 -12.40 -3.43
C VAL A 97 -1.85 -13.05 -2.28
N LYS A 98 -0.68 -13.65 -2.56
CA LYS A 98 0.18 -14.23 -1.52
C LYS A 98 0.64 -13.18 -0.52
N LYS A 99 1.05 -11.99 -0.98
CA LYS A 99 1.48 -10.86 -0.14
C LYS A 99 0.35 -10.31 0.72
N ILE A 100 -0.86 -10.17 0.17
CA ILE A 100 -2.05 -9.77 0.94
C ILE A 100 -2.29 -10.75 2.08
N LYS A 101 -2.34 -12.06 1.77
CA LYS A 101 -2.54 -13.10 2.77
C LYS A 101 -1.45 -13.12 3.84
N GLN A 102 -0.18 -12.90 3.45
CA GLN A 102 0.94 -12.80 4.41
C GLN A 102 0.68 -11.68 5.42
N ARG A 103 0.28 -10.49 4.95
CA ARG A 103 -0.04 -9.35 5.83
C ARG A 103 -1.22 -9.64 6.75
N GLU A 104 -2.31 -10.20 6.22
CA GLU A 104 -3.51 -10.54 6.99
C GLU A 104 -3.22 -11.61 8.06
N ASN A 105 -2.44 -12.64 7.72
CA ASN A 105 -2.05 -13.68 8.66
C ASN A 105 -1.18 -13.14 9.79
N ILE A 106 -0.23 -12.25 9.49
CA ILE A 106 0.58 -11.59 10.52
C ILE A 106 -0.31 -10.79 11.45
N SER A 107 -1.20 -9.94 10.90
CA SER A 107 -2.15 -9.16 11.70
C SER A 107 -3.01 -10.06 12.62
N ALA A 108 -3.54 -11.16 12.08
CA ALA A 108 -4.35 -12.10 12.82
C ALA A 108 -3.58 -12.83 13.94
N LEU A 109 -2.28 -13.11 13.76
CA LEU A 109 -1.44 -13.72 14.80
C LEU A 109 -1.28 -12.79 16.02
N PHE A 110 -1.13 -11.49 15.78
CA PHE A 110 -0.95 -10.50 16.85
C PHE A 110 -2.26 -9.99 17.44
N ALA A 111 -3.37 -10.05 16.71
CA ALA A 111 -4.70 -9.71 17.23
C ALA A 111 -5.29 -10.76 18.20
N LYS A 112 -4.73 -11.98 18.23
CA LYS A 112 -5.13 -13.07 19.12
C LYS A 112 -4.36 -13.10 20.45
N ARG A 113 -3.47 -12.14 20.68
CA ARG A 113 -2.78 -11.94 21.97
C ARG A 113 -3.48 -10.86 22.77
#